data_AF-A0A954I0D3-F1
#
_entry.id   AF-A0A954I0D3-F1
#
_cell.length_a   1.000
_cell.length_b   1.000
_cell.length_c   1.000
_cell.angle_alpha   90.00
_cell.angle_beta   90.00
_cell.angle_gamma   90.00
#
_symmetry.space_group_name_H-M   'P 1'
#
loop_
_entity.id
_entity.type
_entity.pdbx_description
1 polymer ?
#
loop_
_entity_poly.entity_id
_entity_poly.type
_entity_poly.pdbx_seq_one_letter_code
_entity_poly.pdbx_strand_id
1 'polypeptide(L)'
;VDWFGQPVPYDFIVDVSSAFDRKLEMLACHDSQRAWLRRQHGVDEYLDSCKRWSAERGKVIGTEYGEAFRQHTGHPYPHDNLLLEFLQS
;
A
#
# COMPACT_ATOMS: atom_id res chain seq x y z
N VAL A 1 4.65 -8.52 3.73
CA VAL A 1 5.55 -9.64 3.99
C VAL A 1 5.61 -10.49 2.74
N ASP A 2 6.75 -11.11 2.47
CA ASP A 2 6.92 -12.05 1.37
C ASP A 2 6.32 -13.42 1.74
N TRP A 3 6.51 -14.41 0.86
CA TRP A 3 6.03 -15.79 1.05
C TRP A 3 6.64 -16.50 2.27
N PHE A 4 7.76 -15.99 2.81
CA PHE A 4 8.45 -16.51 4.00
C PHE A 4 8.11 -15.72 5.27
N GLY A 5 7.15 -14.79 5.19
CA GLY A 5 6.76 -13.94 6.31
C GLY A 5 7.75 -12.81 6.60
N GLN A 6 8.77 -12.60 5.77
CA GLN A 6 9.75 -11.53 5.96
C GLN A 6 9.20 -10.20 5.45
N PRO A 7 9.55 -9.06 6.07
CA PRO A 7 9.20 -7.75 5.54
C PRO A 7 9.74 -7.58 4.11
N VAL A 8 8.87 -7.12 3.20
CA VAL A 8 9.31 -6.74 1.85
C VAL A 8 9.95 -5.36 1.96
N PRO A 9 11.19 -5.16 1.45
CA PRO A 9 11.84 -3.86 1.50
C PRO A 9 11.09 -2.84 0.63
N TYR A 10 11.18 -1.58 1.02
CA TYR A 10 10.62 -0.42 0.33
C TYR A 10 11.68 0.67 0.27
N ASP A 11 11.63 1.49 -0.77
CA ASP A 11 12.63 2.55 -1.01
C ASP A 11 12.16 3.89 -0.45
N PHE A 12 10.85 4.18 -0.52
CA PHE A 12 10.25 5.37 0.05
C PHE A 12 8.77 5.16 0.41
N ILE A 13 8.23 6.06 1.23
CA ILE A 13 6.83 6.06 1.67
C ILE A 13 6.23 7.43 1.36
N VAL A 14 5.01 7.42 0.83
CA VAL A 14 4.21 8.62 0.56
C VAL A 14 3.11 8.73 1.60
N ASP A 15 2.93 9.92 2.17
CA ASP A 15 1.77 10.21 3.01
C ASP A 15 0.51 10.24 2.14
N VAL A 16 -0.41 9.33 2.42
CA VAL A 16 -1.70 9.23 1.71
C VAL A 16 -2.88 9.57 2.60
N SER A 17 -2.64 10.17 3.78
CA SER A 17 -3.67 10.38 4.80
C SER A 17 -4.86 11.18 4.26
N SER A 18 -4.61 12.21 3.43
CA SER A 18 -5.66 13.04 2.81
C SER A 18 -6.48 12.33 1.73
N ALA A 19 -5.93 11.27 1.12
CA ALA A 19 -6.57 10.51 0.05
C ALA A 19 -7.06 9.13 0.51
N PHE A 20 -6.87 8.78 1.79
CA PHE A 20 -7.06 7.42 2.28
C PHE A 20 -8.53 6.96 2.22
N ASP A 21 -9.48 7.84 2.54
CA ASP A 21 -10.90 7.52 2.44
C ASP A 21 -11.31 7.21 0.99
N ARG A 22 -10.83 8.02 0.04
CA ARG A 22 -11.05 7.79 -1.39
C ARG A 22 -10.46 6.46 -1.84
N LYS A 23 -9.27 6.10 -1.35
CA LYS A 23 -8.65 4.79 -1.62
C LYS A 23 -9.54 3.65 -1.12
N LEU A 24 -10.10 3.75 0.08
CA LEU A 24 -11.01 2.73 0.62
C LEU A 24 -12.29 2.61 -0.20
N GLU A 25 -12.88 3.73 -0.65
CA GLU A 25 -14.03 3.73 -1.56
C GLU A 25 -13.72 3.01 -2.87
N MET A 26 -12.58 3.34 -3.49
CA MET A 26 -12.13 2.69 -4.72
C MET A 26 -11.93 1.18 -4.50
N LEU A 27 -11.34 0.79 -3.37
CA LEU A 27 -11.12 -0.60 -3.02
C LEU A 27 -12.44 -1.36 -2.79
N ALA A 28 -13.44 -0.70 -2.20
CA ALA A 28 -14.75 -1.29 -1.93
C ALA A 28 -15.56 -1.60 -3.20
N CYS A 29 -15.26 -0.96 -4.33
CA CYS A 29 -15.91 -1.23 -5.62
C CYS A 29 -15.65 -2.64 -6.18
N HIS A 30 -14.62 -3.36 -5.70
CA HIS A 30 -14.23 -4.68 -6.18
C HIS A 30 -15.07 -5.81 -5.54
N ASP A 31 -16.38 -5.77 -5.74
CA ASP A 31 -17.35 -6.63 -5.04
C ASP A 31 -17.12 -8.14 -5.26
N SER A 32 -16.69 -8.54 -6.47
CA SER A 32 -16.41 -9.96 -6.78
C SER A 32 -15.23 -10.52 -5.97
N GLN A 33 -14.20 -9.72 -5.72
CA GLN A 33 -13.04 -10.08 -4.91
C GLN A 33 -13.41 -10.09 -3.42
N ARG A 34 -14.17 -9.09 -2.98
CA ARG A 34 -14.64 -8.94 -1.60
C ARG A 34 -15.61 -10.05 -1.18
N ALA A 35 -16.55 -10.40 -2.05
CA ALA A 35 -17.53 -11.46 -1.79
C ALA A 35 -16.88 -12.84 -1.67
N TRP A 36 -15.79 -13.09 -2.41
CA TRP A 36 -15.02 -14.33 -2.27
C TRP A 36 -14.30 -14.39 -0.91
N LEU A 37 -13.61 -13.32 -0.50
CA LEU A 37 -12.92 -13.23 0.80
C LEU A 37 -13.91 -13.34 1.98
N ARG A 38 -15.04 -12.64 1.92
CA ARG A 38 -16.09 -12.72 2.96
C ARG A 38 -16.64 -14.12 3.13
N ARG A 39 -16.83 -14.89 2.04
CA ARG A 39 -17.29 -16.28 2.11
C ARG A 39 -16.27 -17.24 2.72
N GLN A 40 -14.98 -16.99 2.55
CA GLN A 40 -13.91 -17.83 3.09
C GLN A 40 -13.56 -17.49 4.55
N HIS A 41 -13.61 -16.21 4.93
CA HIS A 41 -13.04 -15.72 6.20
C HIS A 41 -14.03 -14.97 7.12
N GLY A 42 -15.30 -14.78 6.72
CA GLY A 42 -16.37 -14.27 7.58
C GLY A 42 -16.27 -12.78 7.98
N VAL A 43 -15.19 -12.08 7.63
CA VAL A 43 -14.94 -10.67 7.92
C VAL A 43 -14.61 -9.93 6.62
N ASP A 44 -14.81 -8.62 6.59
CA ASP A 44 -14.34 -7.74 5.52
C ASP A 44 -12.82 -7.52 5.59
N GLU A 45 -12.08 -8.61 5.77
CA GLU A 45 -10.64 -8.66 6.07
C GLU A 45 -9.82 -7.86 5.04
N TYR A 46 -10.36 -7.66 3.84
CA TYR A 46 -9.75 -6.89 2.77
C TYR A 46 -9.57 -5.39 3.08
N LEU A 47 -10.63 -4.70 3.52
CA LEU A 47 -10.57 -3.26 3.84
C LEU A 47 -9.79 -3.04 5.15
N ASP A 48 -10.02 -3.88 6.14
CA ASP A 48 -9.31 -3.82 7.42
C ASP A 48 -7.82 -4.09 7.26
N SER A 49 -7.44 -5.05 6.41
CA SER A 49 -6.05 -5.31 6.07
C SER A 49 -5.43 -4.10 5.37
N CYS A 50 -6.12 -3.51 4.38
CA CYS A 50 -5.65 -2.28 3.73
C CYS A 50 -5.37 -1.16 4.74
N LYS A 51 -6.33 -0.90 5.64
CA LYS A 51 -6.20 0.12 6.70
C LYS A 51 -5.04 -0.16 7.63
N ARG A 52 -4.92 -1.38 8.13
CA ARG A 52 -3.82 -1.77 9.02
C ARG A 52 -2.46 -1.59 8.34
N TRP A 53 -2.30 -2.08 7.11
CA TRP A 53 -1.03 -1.98 6.40
C TRP A 53 -0.64 -0.54 6.09
N SER A 54 -1.60 0.29 5.65
CA SER A 54 -1.35 1.70 5.42
C SER A 54 -1.00 2.43 6.72
N ALA A 55 -1.65 2.12 7.84
CA ALA A 55 -1.30 2.71 9.13
C ALA A 55 0.10 2.31 9.60
N GLU A 56 0.50 1.04 9.44
CA GLU A 56 1.86 0.58 9.75
C GLU A 56 2.92 1.30 8.91
N ARG A 57 2.60 1.71 7.68
CA ARG A 57 3.51 2.52 6.85
C ARG A 57 3.52 3.98 7.24
N GLY A 58 2.37 4.57 7.56
CA GLY A 58 2.26 5.96 8.04
C GLY A 58 3.12 6.18 9.28
N LYS A 59 3.08 5.24 10.23
CA LYS A 59 3.92 5.28 11.44
C LYS A 59 5.42 5.44 11.17
N VAL A 60 5.94 4.87 10.07
CA VAL A 60 7.37 4.96 9.72
C VAL A 60 7.79 6.39 9.39
N ILE A 61 6.89 7.19 8.81
CA ILE A 61 7.13 8.59 8.42
C ILE A 61 6.39 9.61 9.30
N GLY A 62 5.77 9.16 10.39
CA GLY A 62 5.08 10.02 11.35
C GLY A 62 3.70 10.53 10.90
N THR A 63 3.03 9.82 9.98
CA THR A 63 1.70 10.18 9.44
C THR A 63 0.65 9.11 9.77
N GLU A 64 -0.63 9.40 9.51
CA GLU A 64 -1.72 8.44 9.82
C GLU A 64 -1.69 7.24 8.87
N TYR A 65 -1.56 7.49 7.57
CA TYR A 65 -1.50 6.46 6.53
C TYR A 65 -0.36 6.71 5.55
N GLY A 66 0.33 5.63 5.19
CA GLY A 66 1.39 5.65 4.19
C GLY A 66 1.23 4.56 3.15
N GLU A 67 1.78 4.82 1.97
CA GLU A 67 2.01 3.81 0.93
C GLU A 67 3.49 3.71 0.62
N ALA A 68 4.01 2.48 0.67
CA ALA A 68 5.41 2.19 0.39
C ALA A 68 5.59 1.81 -1.08
N PHE A 69 6.61 2.39 -1.70
CA PHE A 69 7.00 2.12 -3.08
C PHE A 69 8.40 1.55 -3.13
N ARG A 70 8.64 0.72 -4.14
CA ARG A 70 9.95 0.15 -4.44
C ARG A 70 10.19 0.23 -5.94
N GLN A 71 11.31 0.82 -6.34
CA GLN A 71 11.72 0.89 -7.73
C GLN A 71 12.39 -0.42 -8.13
N HIS A 72 12.03 -0.91 -9.31
CA HIS A 72 12.76 -2.02 -9.91
C HIS A 72 13.98 -1.49 -10.67
N THR A 73 15.16 -1.74 -10.13
CA THR A 73 16.46 -1.23 -10.63
C THR A 73 17.33 -2.32 -11.24
N GLY A 74 16.74 -3.45 -11.63
CA GLY A 74 17.45 -4.52 -12.34
C GLY A 74 17.89 -4.05 -13.73
N HIS A 75 18.94 -4.64 -14.31
CA HIS A 75 19.28 -4.34 -15.71
C HIS A 75 18.13 -4.79 -16.65
N PRO A 76 17.68 -3.99 -17.63
CA PRO A 76 18.17 -2.67 -18.09
C PRO A 76 17.29 -1.48 -17.62
N TYR A 77 16.60 -1.60 -16.48
CA TYR A 77 15.66 -0.60 -16.00
C TYR A 77 16.35 0.69 -15.52
N PRO A 78 15.64 1.84 -15.56
CA PRO A 78 16.17 3.11 -15.09
C PRO A 78 16.47 3.10 -13.58
N HIS A 79 17.50 3.85 -13.19
CA HIS A 79 17.98 3.97 -11.81
C HIS A 79 17.62 5.32 -11.18
N ASP A 80 17.21 6.29 -11.98
CA ASP A 80 16.63 7.56 -11.57
C ASP A 80 15.22 7.32 -11.01
N ASN A 81 14.93 7.89 -9.84
CA ASN A 81 13.63 7.75 -9.18
C ASN A 81 12.76 8.97 -9.46
N LEU A 82 12.34 9.12 -10.71
CA LEU A 82 11.55 10.26 -11.17
C LEU A 82 10.26 10.45 -10.34
N LEU A 83 9.64 9.36 -9.90
CA LEU A 83 8.44 9.44 -9.05
C LEU A 83 8.74 10.13 -7.73
N LEU A 84 9.84 9.76 -7.06
CA LEU A 84 10.23 10.42 -5.82
C LEU A 84 10.61 11.88 -6.04
N GLU A 85 11.32 12.18 -7.14
CA GLU A 85 11.70 13.55 -7.51
C GLU A 85 10.46 14.44 -7.67
N PHE A 86 9.42 13.98 -8.38
CA PHE A 86 8.17 14.73 -8.56
C PHE A 86 7.34 14.89 -7.28
N LEU A 87 7.48 13.97 -6.33
CA LEU A 87 6.77 14.06 -5.05
C LEU A 87 7.46 14.99 -4.05
N GLN A 88 8.73 15.34 -4.29
CA GLN A 88 9.53 16.23 -3.44
C GLN A 88 9.63 17.66 -3.99
N SER A 89 9.25 17.88 -5.25
CA SER A 89 9.21 19.21 -5.89
C SER A 89 7.97 20.02 -5.49
#